data_AF-A0A497JME2-F1
#
_entry.id   AF-A0A497JME2-F1
#
_cell.length_a   1.000
_cell.length_b   1.000
_cell.length_c   1.000
_cell.angle_alpha   90.00
_cell.angle_beta   90.00
_cell.angle_gamma   90.00
#
_symmetry.space_group_name_H-M   'P 1'
#
loop_
_entity.id
_entity.type
_entity.pdbx_description
1 polymer ?
#
loop_
_entity_poly.entity_id
_entity_poly.type
_entity_poly.pdbx_seq_one_letter_code
_entity_poly.pdbx_strand_id
1 'polypeptide(L)'
;MKRLVKPSKNLTHPIFEEIRGIAEGSETPLNEVVALNARYEFVWFTASSYGCTSLLALPEATINKHVLLGQNWDFKPPFLEKSLLLQIERKDGPTVLTHVEAGCVGRTGFNSKGIGLCVNALVSSNDKFEPKVTFHVLCRGILDSESLGEAIGKTINSERSLSYNFLIASSEGVGIDIELLLGKHFNHLQPENGFLFHTNHFLKPGNYNDEFIKVIPDTLLRYQRVKKLVNHKKE
;
A
#
# COMPACT_ATOMS: atom_id res chain seq x y z
N MET A 1 -12.35 -10.03 16.70
CA MET A 1 -11.51 -10.86 15.80
C MET A 1 -12.30 -11.83 14.91
N LYS A 2 -13.25 -12.66 15.41
CA LYS A 2 -14.06 -13.57 14.54
C LYS A 2 -14.73 -12.91 13.33
N ARG A 3 -15.02 -11.60 13.40
CA ARG A 3 -15.61 -10.81 12.31
C ARG A 3 -14.65 -10.55 11.13
N LEU A 4 -13.34 -10.44 11.36
CA LEU A 4 -12.34 -10.22 10.31
C LEU A 4 -12.01 -11.51 9.52
N VAL A 5 -12.22 -12.68 10.14
CA VAL A 5 -11.92 -13.98 9.52
C VAL A 5 -12.85 -14.29 8.34
N LYS A 6 -14.11 -13.85 8.36
CA LYS A 6 -15.09 -14.14 7.30
C LYS A 6 -14.79 -13.40 5.97
N PRO A 7 -14.58 -12.07 5.96
CA PRO A 7 -14.20 -11.33 4.75
C PRO A 7 -12.91 -11.86 4.10
N SER A 8 -11.90 -12.20 4.90
CA SER A 8 -10.61 -12.74 4.43
C SER A 8 -10.73 -14.14 3.78
N LYS A 9 -11.80 -14.89 4.03
CA LYS A 9 -11.99 -16.20 3.39
C LYS A 9 -12.56 -16.09 1.96
N ASN A 10 -13.41 -15.10 1.68
CA ASN A 10 -14.20 -15.07 0.45
C ASN A 10 -13.51 -14.37 -0.73
N LEU A 11 -12.50 -13.51 -0.49
CA LEU A 11 -11.68 -12.91 -1.57
C LEU A 11 -10.25 -13.47 -1.64
N THR A 12 -9.75 -14.13 -0.58
CA THR A 12 -8.30 -14.32 -0.36
C THR A 12 -7.97 -15.66 0.30
N HIS A 13 -8.69 -16.72 -0.06
CA HIS A 13 -8.50 -18.06 0.54
C HIS A 13 -7.02 -18.49 0.64
N PRO A 14 -6.16 -18.33 -0.40
CA PRO A 14 -4.74 -18.70 -0.28
C PRO A 14 -3.97 -17.84 0.73
N ILE A 15 -4.21 -16.53 0.77
CA ILE A 15 -3.53 -15.61 1.70
C ILE A 15 -3.96 -15.88 3.15
N PHE A 16 -5.22 -16.27 3.37
CA PHE A 16 -5.67 -16.64 4.71
C PHE A 16 -5.01 -17.93 5.21
N GLU A 17 -4.76 -18.91 4.33
CA GLU A 17 -3.98 -20.10 4.69
C GLU A 17 -2.52 -19.75 5.01
N GLU A 18 -1.93 -18.76 4.34
CA GLU A 18 -0.61 -18.22 4.70
C GLU A 18 -0.63 -17.60 6.11
N ILE A 19 -1.65 -16.81 6.45
CA ILE A 19 -1.83 -16.26 7.81
C ILE A 19 -1.95 -17.39 8.85
N ARG A 20 -2.65 -18.48 8.52
CA ARG A 20 -2.72 -19.67 9.40
C ARG A 20 -1.36 -20.33 9.56
N GLY A 21 -0.61 -20.50 8.48
CA GLY A 21 0.74 -21.06 8.50
C GLY A 21 1.72 -20.21 9.32
N ILE A 22 1.66 -18.88 9.20
CA ILE A 22 2.43 -17.95 10.03
C ILE A 22 2.10 -18.18 11.51
N ALA A 23 0.82 -18.23 11.87
CA ALA A 23 0.38 -18.43 13.26
C ALA A 23 0.87 -19.76 13.83
N GLU A 24 0.79 -20.84 13.05
CA GLU A 24 1.29 -22.16 13.43
C GLU A 24 2.82 -22.15 13.61
N GLY A 25 3.55 -21.63 12.62
CA GLY A 25 5.01 -21.58 12.64
C GLY A 25 5.60 -20.63 13.69
N SER A 26 4.85 -19.61 14.12
CA SER A 26 5.26 -18.68 15.18
C SER A 26 4.69 -19.02 16.55
N GLU A 27 3.96 -20.14 16.68
CA GLU A 27 3.25 -20.54 17.91
C GLU A 27 2.38 -19.42 18.51
N THR A 28 1.88 -18.53 17.65
CA THR A 28 1.10 -17.35 18.04
C THR A 28 -0.38 -17.61 17.77
N PRO A 29 -1.31 -17.21 18.66
CA PRO A 29 -2.73 -17.39 18.40
C PRO A 29 -3.15 -16.76 17.06
N LEU A 30 -3.87 -17.52 16.22
CA LEU A 30 -4.31 -17.07 14.88
C LEU A 30 -4.99 -15.69 14.90
N ASN A 31 -5.77 -15.42 15.94
CA ASN A 31 -6.49 -14.17 16.09
C ASN A 31 -5.56 -12.96 16.30
N GLU A 32 -4.37 -13.16 16.86
CA GLU A 32 -3.34 -12.13 17.00
C GLU A 32 -2.61 -11.88 15.68
N VAL A 33 -2.29 -12.92 14.92
CA VAL A 33 -1.70 -12.76 13.56
C VAL A 33 -2.69 -12.11 12.60
N VAL A 34 -3.98 -12.45 12.69
CA VAL A 34 -5.05 -11.74 11.97
C VAL A 34 -5.12 -10.28 12.42
N ALA A 35 -5.00 -9.99 13.72
CA ALA A 35 -5.01 -8.62 14.22
C ALA A 35 -3.79 -7.82 13.74
N LEU A 36 -2.62 -8.46 13.61
CA LEU A 36 -1.43 -7.87 13.03
C LEU A 36 -1.64 -7.49 11.55
N ASN A 37 -2.21 -8.40 10.76
CA ASN A 37 -2.56 -8.13 9.35
C ASN A 37 -3.73 -7.15 9.18
N ALA A 38 -4.46 -6.87 10.27
CA ALA A 38 -5.52 -5.87 10.37
C ALA A 38 -5.10 -4.64 11.20
N ARG A 39 -3.81 -4.47 11.51
CA ARG A 39 -3.34 -3.46 12.46
C ARG A 39 -3.72 -2.06 12.00
N TYR A 40 -3.57 -1.78 10.70
CA TYR A 40 -3.97 -0.50 10.12
C TYR A 40 -5.45 -0.21 10.41
N GLU A 41 -6.32 -1.21 10.27
CA GLU A 41 -7.75 -1.15 10.59
C GLU A 41 -8.05 -0.87 12.07
N PHE A 42 -7.16 -1.22 13.00
CA PHE A 42 -7.39 -0.95 14.42
C PHE A 42 -6.89 0.41 14.88
N VAL A 43 -5.80 0.91 14.28
CA VAL A 43 -5.09 2.07 14.82
C VAL A 43 -5.04 3.27 13.88
N TRP A 44 -5.71 3.28 12.72
CA TRP A 44 -5.64 4.39 11.74
C TRP A 44 -5.83 5.79 12.35
N PHE A 45 -6.70 5.93 13.35
CA PHE A 45 -6.99 7.20 14.04
C PHE A 45 -6.02 7.53 15.20
N THR A 46 -5.27 6.55 15.72
CA THR A 46 -4.28 6.73 16.82
C THR A 46 -2.84 6.60 16.35
N ALA A 47 -2.62 6.14 15.11
CA ALA A 47 -1.34 5.78 14.57
C ALA A 47 -0.58 6.99 14.06
N SER A 48 -0.10 7.80 15.02
CA SER A 48 1.22 8.45 15.04
C SER A 48 1.61 9.44 13.93
N SER A 49 2.47 10.39 14.29
CA SER A 49 3.04 11.42 13.40
C SER A 49 4.02 10.90 12.34
N TYR A 50 3.84 9.67 11.84
CA TYR A 50 4.72 9.05 10.85
C TYR A 50 4.05 8.96 9.49
N GLY A 51 4.85 9.17 8.44
CA GLY A 51 4.38 9.29 7.07
C GLY A 51 5.02 8.29 6.12
N CYS A 52 4.71 8.48 4.85
CA CYS A 52 5.38 7.82 3.74
C CYS A 52 5.58 8.87 2.64
N THR A 53 6.63 8.68 1.84
CA THR A 53 6.82 9.42 0.59
C THR A 53 7.12 8.41 -0.50
N SER A 54 6.27 8.36 -1.53
CA SER A 54 6.40 7.46 -2.67
C SER A 54 6.67 8.27 -3.95
N LEU A 55 7.41 7.65 -4.87
CA LEU A 55 7.77 8.23 -6.16
C LEU A 55 7.82 7.13 -7.22
N LEU A 56 7.24 7.43 -8.37
CA LEU A 56 7.37 6.72 -9.62
C LEU A 56 8.00 7.67 -10.65
N ALA A 57 9.03 7.20 -11.34
CA ALA A 57 9.57 7.80 -12.56
C ALA A 57 9.44 6.81 -13.71
N LEU A 58 8.75 7.22 -14.77
CA LEU A 58 8.51 6.45 -15.98
C LEU A 58 9.68 6.56 -16.97
N PRO A 59 9.76 5.69 -18.00
CA PRO A 59 10.89 5.65 -18.92
C PRO A 59 11.26 6.99 -19.58
N GLU A 60 10.29 7.84 -19.86
CA GLU A 60 10.51 9.18 -20.41
C GLU A 60 11.29 10.11 -19.46
N ALA A 61 11.21 9.85 -18.15
CA ALA A 61 11.83 10.63 -17.09
C ALA A 61 13.15 10.02 -16.55
N THR A 62 13.55 8.84 -17.04
CA THR A 62 14.75 8.13 -16.59
C THR A 62 15.81 8.03 -17.70
N ILE A 63 17.08 8.01 -17.30
CA ILE A 63 18.23 7.97 -18.24
C ILE A 63 18.28 6.63 -18.98
N ASN A 64 18.09 5.53 -18.24
CA ASN A 64 18.18 4.15 -18.76
C ASN A 64 16.84 3.61 -19.28
N LYS A 65 15.80 4.45 -19.37
CA LYS A 65 14.44 4.04 -19.80
C LYS A 65 13.80 2.95 -18.94
N HIS A 66 14.31 2.71 -17.74
CA HIS A 66 13.68 1.82 -16.77
C HIS A 66 12.66 2.58 -15.94
N VAL A 67 11.64 1.86 -15.46
CA VAL A 67 10.74 2.35 -14.42
C VAL A 67 11.47 2.35 -13.09
N LEU A 68 11.43 3.48 -12.38
CA LEU A 68 11.90 3.58 -11.00
C LEU A 68 10.69 3.78 -10.08
N LEU A 69 10.48 2.85 -9.16
CA LEU A 69 9.46 2.94 -8.12
C LEU A 69 10.15 2.86 -6.77
N GLY A 70 9.90 3.83 -5.89
CA GLY A 70 10.56 3.91 -4.60
C GLY A 70 9.70 4.57 -3.54
N GLN A 71 9.99 4.22 -2.29
CA GLN A 71 9.29 4.75 -1.14
C GLN A 71 10.18 4.82 0.10
N ASN A 72 10.06 5.93 0.82
CA ASN A 72 10.41 5.97 2.24
C ASN A 72 9.18 5.64 3.08
N TRP A 73 9.34 4.73 4.02
CA TRP A 73 8.34 4.44 5.04
C TRP A 73 8.86 4.89 6.40
N ASP A 74 8.24 5.94 6.92
CA ASP A 74 8.58 6.48 8.23
C ASP A 74 7.71 5.76 9.27
N PHE A 75 8.35 5.21 10.30
CA PHE A 75 7.64 4.56 11.41
C PHE A 75 8.47 4.56 12.68
N LYS A 76 7.94 3.96 13.75
CA LYS A 76 8.59 3.93 15.07
C LYS A 76 9.93 3.17 15.01
N PRO A 77 11.04 3.71 15.56
CA PRO A 77 12.35 3.06 15.51
C PRO A 77 12.40 1.59 15.96
N PRO A 78 11.67 1.15 17.01
CA PRO A 78 11.66 -0.27 17.41
C PRO A 78 11.08 -1.25 16.38
N PHE A 79 10.49 -0.76 15.28
CA PHE A 79 10.03 -1.62 14.18
C PHE A 79 11.11 -1.90 13.15
N LEU A 80 12.26 -1.20 13.17
CA LEU A 80 13.38 -1.48 12.27
C LEU A 80 13.86 -2.93 12.41
N GLU A 81 13.97 -3.43 13.64
CA GLU A 81 14.36 -4.82 13.95
C GLU A 81 13.25 -5.85 13.63
N LYS A 82 12.04 -5.37 13.33
CA LYS A 82 10.87 -6.19 13.00
C LYS A 82 10.52 -6.11 11.51
N SER A 83 11.23 -5.30 10.75
CA SER A 83 11.08 -5.17 9.30
C SER A 83 11.84 -6.29 8.60
N LEU A 84 11.17 -6.97 7.68
CA LEU A 84 11.70 -8.07 6.89
C LEU A 84 11.51 -7.80 5.41
N LEU A 85 12.49 -8.23 4.61
CA LEU A 85 12.31 -8.42 3.17
C LEU A 85 11.97 -9.89 2.95
N LEU A 86 10.78 -10.17 2.42
CA LEU A 86 10.31 -11.53 2.15
C LEU A 86 10.29 -11.78 0.64
N GLN A 87 10.99 -12.82 0.22
CA GLN A 87 10.82 -13.42 -1.11
C GLN A 87 9.87 -14.60 -0.97
N ILE A 88 8.73 -14.52 -1.65
CA ILE A 88 7.66 -15.50 -1.60
C ILE A 88 7.56 -16.16 -2.98
N GLU A 89 7.96 -17.42 -3.03
CA GLU A 89 7.94 -18.23 -4.26
C GLU A 89 6.71 -19.13 -4.26
N ARG A 90 5.94 -19.07 -5.35
CA ARG A 90 4.70 -19.83 -5.51
C ARG A 90 4.69 -20.53 -6.86
N LYS A 91 4.10 -21.73 -6.88
CA LYS A 91 3.89 -22.48 -8.13
C LYS A 91 2.70 -21.95 -8.94
N ASP A 92 1.76 -21.30 -8.26
CA ASP A 92 0.45 -20.87 -8.77
C ASP A 92 0.32 -19.34 -8.92
N GLY A 93 1.45 -18.62 -9.01
CA GLY A 93 1.44 -17.17 -9.11
C GLY A 93 2.85 -16.58 -9.26
N PRO A 94 2.96 -15.24 -9.33
CA PRO A 94 4.25 -14.57 -9.44
C PRO A 94 5.09 -14.75 -8.16
N THR A 95 6.41 -14.72 -8.31
CA THR A 95 7.30 -14.58 -7.15
C THR A 95 7.22 -13.14 -6.66
N VAL A 96 7.01 -12.94 -5.36
CA VAL A 96 6.85 -11.62 -4.75
C VAL A 96 8.06 -11.30 -3.88
N LEU A 97 8.59 -10.07 -3.99
CA LEU A 97 9.54 -9.51 -3.05
C LEU A 97 8.87 -8.33 -2.32
N THR A 98 8.64 -8.45 -1.02
CA THR A 98 7.91 -7.43 -0.23
C THR A 98 8.63 -7.06 1.06
N HIS A 99 8.61 -5.78 1.40
CA HIS A 99 9.11 -5.25 2.67
C HIS A 99 7.94 -5.08 3.64
N VAL A 100 7.94 -5.87 4.72
CA VAL A 100 6.84 -6.00 5.68
C VAL A 100 7.33 -5.95 7.12
N GLU A 101 6.41 -5.81 8.06
CA GLU A 101 6.64 -6.19 9.46
C GLU A 101 6.51 -7.71 9.60
N ALA A 102 7.33 -8.34 10.46
CA ALA A 102 7.27 -9.77 10.72
C ALA A 102 5.86 -10.22 11.12
N GLY A 103 5.29 -11.17 10.37
CA GLY A 103 3.93 -11.68 10.54
C GLY A 103 2.88 -11.05 9.61
N CYS A 104 3.22 -9.99 8.86
CA CYS A 104 2.36 -9.45 7.81
C CYS A 104 2.61 -10.13 6.45
N VAL A 105 1.54 -10.36 5.69
CA VAL A 105 1.60 -11.10 4.40
C VAL A 105 1.99 -10.25 3.19
N GLY A 106 1.96 -8.93 3.29
CA GLY A 106 2.30 -8.04 2.19
C GLY A 106 2.12 -6.56 2.51
N ARG A 107 2.91 -5.71 1.84
CA ARG A 107 2.90 -4.25 1.96
C ARG A 107 3.50 -3.61 0.70
N THR A 108 4.66 -2.97 0.79
CA THR A 108 5.40 -2.39 -0.34
C THR A 108 6.26 -3.49 -0.97
N GLY A 109 6.43 -3.47 -2.29
CA GLY A 109 7.21 -4.51 -2.96
C GLY A 109 7.01 -4.53 -4.46
N PHE A 110 7.46 -5.61 -5.08
CA PHE A 110 7.20 -5.91 -6.47
C PHE A 110 7.18 -7.42 -6.72
N ASN A 111 6.81 -7.83 -7.93
CA ASN A 111 6.75 -9.24 -8.29
C ASN A 111 7.48 -9.56 -9.61
N SER A 112 7.62 -10.85 -9.90
CA SER A 112 8.32 -11.36 -11.09
C SER A 112 7.60 -11.10 -12.42
N LYS A 113 6.37 -10.56 -12.39
CA LYS A 113 5.63 -10.10 -13.57
C LYS A 113 5.79 -8.60 -13.82
N GLY A 114 6.64 -7.93 -13.02
CA GLY A 114 6.96 -6.52 -13.18
C GLY A 114 5.97 -5.58 -12.50
N ILE A 115 5.07 -6.07 -11.65
CA ILE A 115 4.13 -5.23 -10.90
C ILE A 115 4.80 -4.76 -9.61
N GLY A 116 4.88 -3.45 -9.41
CA GLY A 116 5.39 -2.80 -8.20
C GLY A 116 4.28 -2.05 -7.45
N LEU A 117 4.40 -2.00 -6.13
CA LEU A 117 3.46 -1.33 -5.23
C LEU A 117 4.21 -0.50 -4.18
N CYS A 118 3.82 0.76 -4.07
CA CYS A 118 4.13 1.65 -2.95
C CYS A 118 2.84 2.11 -2.28
N VAL A 119 2.88 2.31 -0.95
CA VAL A 119 1.68 2.52 -0.13
C VAL A 119 1.81 3.70 0.80
N ASN A 120 0.82 4.58 0.87
CA ASN A 120 0.85 5.71 1.76
C ASN A 120 -0.40 5.74 2.64
N ALA A 121 -0.21 6.02 3.93
CA ALA A 121 -1.32 6.20 4.84
C ALA A 121 -2.11 7.47 4.50
N LEU A 122 -3.44 7.34 4.47
CA LEU A 122 -4.41 8.42 4.39
C LEU A 122 -5.46 8.22 5.47
N VAL A 123 -6.09 9.30 5.92
CA VAL A 123 -7.22 9.24 6.86
C VAL A 123 -8.29 10.21 6.43
N SER A 124 -9.46 9.67 6.06
CA SER A 124 -10.64 10.48 5.77
C SER A 124 -11.54 10.57 7.01
N SER A 125 -12.34 11.64 7.11
CA SER A 125 -13.39 11.74 8.14
C SER A 125 -14.46 10.65 8.06
N ASN A 126 -14.52 9.90 6.96
CA ASN A 126 -15.46 8.81 6.76
C ASN A 126 -14.89 7.47 7.22
N ASP A 127 -13.58 7.37 7.48
CA ASP A 127 -12.90 6.14 7.87
C ASP A 127 -13.46 5.58 9.17
N LYS A 128 -13.78 4.29 9.15
CA LYS A 128 -14.34 3.58 10.30
C LYS A 128 -13.88 2.14 10.32
N PHE A 129 -13.74 1.58 11.51
CA PHE A 129 -13.46 0.16 11.63
C PHE A 129 -14.68 -0.66 11.20
N GLU A 130 -14.54 -1.38 10.09
CA GLU A 130 -15.46 -2.45 9.70
C GLU A 130 -14.69 -3.69 9.27
N PRO A 131 -15.24 -4.89 9.53
CA PRO A 131 -14.62 -6.15 9.12
C PRO A 131 -14.76 -6.31 7.60
N LYS A 132 -13.85 -5.70 6.86
CA LYS A 132 -13.73 -5.71 5.41
C LYS A 132 -12.35 -6.26 5.01
N VAL A 133 -11.98 -6.16 3.73
CA VAL A 133 -10.62 -6.55 3.29
C VAL A 133 -9.61 -5.64 4.00
N THR A 134 -8.60 -6.23 4.64
CA THR A 134 -7.58 -5.48 5.38
C THR A 134 -6.47 -5.01 4.46
N PHE A 135 -5.81 -3.92 4.87
CA PHE A 135 -4.74 -3.27 4.13
C PHE A 135 -3.65 -4.25 3.65
N HIS A 136 -3.07 -5.06 4.55
CA HIS A 136 -1.97 -5.97 4.20
C HIS A 136 -2.42 -7.09 3.24
N VAL A 137 -3.65 -7.58 3.41
CA VAL A 137 -4.24 -8.59 2.53
C VAL A 137 -4.49 -8.02 1.14
N LEU A 138 -4.96 -6.76 1.05
CA LEU A 138 -5.13 -6.09 -0.23
C LEU A 138 -3.78 -5.82 -0.92
N CYS A 139 -2.78 -5.35 -0.18
CA CYS A 139 -1.42 -5.18 -0.70
C CYS A 139 -0.88 -6.49 -1.28
N ARG A 140 -1.05 -7.60 -0.55
CA ARG A 140 -0.64 -8.91 -1.06
C ARG A 140 -1.43 -9.32 -2.29
N GLY A 141 -2.73 -9.07 -2.33
CA GLY A 141 -3.55 -9.33 -3.53
C GLY A 141 -3.04 -8.58 -4.78
N ILE A 142 -2.60 -7.33 -4.61
CA ILE A 142 -1.98 -6.52 -5.68
C ILE A 142 -0.64 -7.12 -6.11
N LEU A 143 0.22 -7.49 -5.15
CA LEU A 143 1.52 -8.11 -5.43
C LEU A 143 1.40 -9.50 -6.05
N ASP A 144 0.28 -10.20 -5.84
CA ASP A 144 -0.01 -11.48 -6.50
C ASP A 144 -0.55 -11.31 -7.94
N SER A 145 -0.73 -10.08 -8.45
CA SER A 145 -1.28 -9.84 -9.80
C SER A 145 -0.28 -10.06 -10.94
N GLU A 146 -0.74 -10.61 -12.06
CA GLU A 146 0.09 -10.87 -13.24
C GLU A 146 0.17 -9.69 -14.20
N SER A 147 -0.73 -8.70 -14.05
CA SER A 147 -0.76 -7.50 -14.89
C SER A 147 -1.19 -6.27 -14.09
N LEU A 148 -0.87 -5.08 -14.62
CA LEU A 148 -1.30 -3.82 -14.00
C LEU A 148 -2.83 -3.69 -13.99
N GLY A 149 -3.50 -4.16 -15.05
CA GLY A 149 -4.97 -4.16 -15.11
C GLY A 149 -5.60 -5.00 -14.01
N GLU A 150 -5.04 -6.18 -13.74
CA GLU A 150 -5.49 -7.03 -12.63
C GLU A 150 -5.23 -6.38 -11.26
N ALA A 151 -4.04 -5.80 -11.07
CA ALA A 151 -3.67 -5.09 -9.84
C ALA A 151 -4.63 -3.92 -9.55
N ILE A 152 -4.93 -3.10 -10.56
CA ILE A 152 -5.92 -2.02 -10.48
C ILE A 152 -7.30 -2.60 -10.18
N GLY A 153 -7.69 -3.67 -10.88
CA GLY A 153 -8.98 -4.34 -10.69
C GLY A 153 -9.20 -4.82 -9.26
N LYS A 154 -8.20 -5.51 -8.66
CA LYS A 154 -8.24 -5.92 -7.25
C LYS A 154 -8.32 -4.72 -6.31
N THR A 155 -7.59 -3.66 -6.64
CA THR A 155 -7.54 -2.41 -5.87
C THR A 155 -8.91 -1.73 -5.81
N ILE A 156 -9.47 -1.35 -6.96
CA ILE A 156 -10.68 -0.53 -7.02
C ILE A 156 -11.94 -1.32 -6.59
N ASN A 157 -11.98 -2.62 -6.87
CA ASN A 157 -13.14 -3.46 -6.54
C ASN A 157 -13.14 -4.02 -5.12
N SER A 158 -12.05 -3.82 -4.35
CA SER A 158 -11.98 -4.25 -2.96
C SER A 158 -13.03 -3.52 -2.12
N GLU A 159 -13.78 -4.22 -1.28
CA GLU A 159 -14.54 -3.55 -0.22
C GLU A 159 -13.62 -3.28 0.96
N ARG A 160 -13.39 -2.00 1.24
CA ARG A 160 -12.55 -1.52 2.35
C ARG A 160 -13.29 -0.58 3.28
N SER A 161 -12.75 -0.42 4.48
CA SER A 161 -13.34 0.38 5.56
C SER A 161 -12.52 1.62 5.92
N LEU A 162 -11.29 1.69 5.40
CA LEU A 162 -10.35 2.79 5.62
C LEU A 162 -9.81 3.35 4.30
N SER A 163 -9.26 4.55 4.37
CA SER A 163 -8.56 5.20 3.28
C SER A 163 -7.06 4.89 3.31
N TYR A 164 -6.47 4.80 2.12
CA TYR A 164 -5.02 4.68 1.92
C TYR A 164 -4.72 4.98 0.44
N ASN A 165 -3.48 5.31 0.14
CA ASN A 165 -3.02 5.56 -1.22
C ASN A 165 -2.15 4.38 -1.69
N PHE A 166 -2.36 3.96 -2.94
CA PHE A 166 -1.52 2.99 -3.63
C PHE A 166 -0.97 3.58 -4.92
N LEU A 167 0.36 3.62 -5.01
CA LEU A 167 1.10 3.90 -6.23
C LEU A 167 1.54 2.58 -6.85
N ILE A 168 0.91 2.21 -7.96
CA ILE A 168 1.10 0.92 -8.63
C ILE A 168 1.75 1.17 -9.99
N ALA A 169 2.79 0.42 -10.31
CA ALA A 169 3.49 0.54 -11.59
C ALA A 169 3.76 -0.83 -12.20
N SER A 170 3.89 -0.85 -13.52
CA SER A 170 4.39 -1.99 -14.31
C SER A 170 5.77 -1.66 -14.86
N SER A 171 6.65 -2.66 -14.94
CA SER A 171 7.93 -2.56 -15.66
C SER A 171 7.76 -2.23 -17.15
N GLU A 172 6.56 -2.36 -17.70
CA GLU A 172 6.20 -1.98 -19.08
C GLU A 172 6.11 -0.47 -19.32
N GLY A 173 6.41 0.36 -18.31
CA GLY A 173 6.47 1.82 -18.48
C GLY A 173 5.16 2.55 -18.21
N VAL A 174 4.26 1.95 -17.44
CA VAL A 174 2.97 2.54 -17.06
C VAL A 174 2.77 2.46 -15.55
N GLY A 175 2.06 3.42 -14.98
CA GLY A 175 1.70 3.40 -13.56
C GLY A 175 0.58 4.38 -13.24
N ILE A 176 -0.02 4.17 -12.08
CA ILE A 176 -1.18 4.91 -11.59
C ILE A 176 -1.06 5.09 -10.09
N ASP A 177 -1.53 6.24 -9.61
CA ASP A 177 -1.68 6.51 -8.20
C ASP A 177 -3.18 6.55 -7.87
N ILE A 178 -3.59 5.79 -6.85
CA ILE A 178 -5.00 5.58 -6.50
C ILE A 178 -5.19 5.94 -5.03
N GLU A 179 -6.01 6.95 -4.77
CA GLU A 179 -6.48 7.28 -3.42
C GLU A 179 -7.76 6.49 -3.16
N LEU A 180 -7.67 5.54 -2.23
CA LEU A 180 -8.79 4.69 -1.88
C LEU A 180 -9.58 5.31 -0.75
N LEU A 181 -10.90 5.27 -0.91
CA LEU A 181 -11.90 5.68 0.06
C LEU A 181 -12.76 4.46 0.43
N LEU A 182 -13.70 4.63 1.35
CA LEU A 182 -14.57 3.55 1.82
C LEU A 182 -15.34 2.86 0.70
N GLY A 183 -15.69 1.59 0.95
CA GLY A 183 -16.39 0.76 0.00
C GLY A 183 -15.52 0.55 -1.23
N LYS A 184 -16.02 0.97 -2.39
CA LYS A 184 -15.32 0.90 -3.69
C LYS A 184 -15.00 2.27 -4.28
N HIS A 185 -15.13 3.35 -3.49
CA HIS A 185 -14.87 4.71 -3.97
C HIS A 185 -13.37 4.99 -4.05
N PHE A 186 -12.92 5.65 -5.12
CA PHE A 186 -11.51 5.99 -5.29
C PHE A 186 -11.36 7.25 -6.14
N ASN A 187 -10.25 7.96 -5.93
CA ASN A 187 -9.70 8.90 -6.89
C ASN A 187 -8.47 8.29 -7.56
N HIS A 188 -8.05 8.86 -8.67
CA HIS A 188 -6.79 8.49 -9.30
C HIS A 188 -6.04 9.72 -9.82
N LEU A 189 -4.72 9.57 -9.93
CA LEU A 189 -3.84 10.57 -10.51
C LEU A 189 -3.08 9.95 -11.68
N GLN A 190 -2.86 10.79 -12.69
CA GLN A 190 -2.09 10.45 -13.88
C GLN A 190 -0.68 11.06 -13.76
N PRO A 191 0.34 10.41 -14.36
CA PRO A 191 1.68 10.95 -14.37
C PRO A 191 1.75 12.34 -15.00
N GLU A 192 2.56 13.22 -14.40
CA GLU A 192 2.88 14.54 -14.94
C GLU A 192 4.38 14.57 -15.28
N ASN A 193 4.73 14.82 -16.55
CA ASN A 193 6.12 14.79 -17.04
C ASN A 193 6.86 13.48 -16.70
N GLY A 194 6.17 12.34 -16.77
CA GLY A 194 6.74 11.03 -16.45
C GLY A 194 6.92 10.75 -14.95
N PHE A 195 6.35 11.57 -14.06
CA PHE A 195 6.42 11.35 -12.61
C PHE A 195 5.04 11.22 -11.96
N LEU A 196 4.96 10.34 -10.97
CA LEU A 196 3.91 10.32 -9.94
C LEU A 196 4.58 10.30 -8.58
N PHE A 197 4.02 10.99 -7.59
CA PHE A 197 4.53 10.93 -6.23
C PHE A 197 3.40 11.24 -5.25
N HIS A 198 3.48 10.62 -4.07
CA HIS A 198 2.47 10.78 -3.05
C HIS A 198 3.10 10.93 -1.67
N THR A 199 2.41 11.66 -0.81
CA THR A 199 2.73 11.74 0.63
C THR A 199 1.54 11.22 1.41
N ASN A 200 1.01 11.93 2.40
CA ASN A 200 -0.02 11.40 3.29
C ASN A 200 -1.21 12.37 3.43
N HIS A 201 -1.56 13.04 2.34
CA HIS A 201 -2.75 13.86 2.26
C HIS A 201 -3.44 13.59 0.93
N PHE A 202 -4.75 13.78 0.88
CA PHE A 202 -5.50 13.66 -0.37
C PHE A 202 -5.17 14.83 -1.31
N LEU A 203 -4.81 14.51 -2.54
CA LEU A 203 -4.55 15.41 -3.65
C LEU A 203 -5.82 15.73 -4.45
N LYS A 204 -6.85 14.87 -4.35
CA LYS A 204 -8.18 15.17 -4.91
C LYS A 204 -9.17 15.53 -3.81
N PRO A 205 -9.99 16.58 -4.02
CA PRO A 205 -11.07 16.88 -3.11
C PRO A 205 -12.17 15.83 -3.21
N GLY A 206 -12.97 15.69 -2.16
CA GLY A 206 -14.14 14.81 -2.14
C GLY A 206 -15.08 15.16 -0.99
N ASN A 207 -16.11 14.33 -0.79
CA ASN A 207 -17.07 14.50 0.31
C ASN A 207 -16.54 13.89 1.62
N TYR A 208 -15.39 14.39 2.08
CA TYR A 208 -14.70 14.02 3.31
C TYR A 208 -13.73 15.13 3.71
N ASN A 209 -13.37 15.18 5.00
CA ASN A 209 -12.21 15.94 5.44
C ASN A 209 -10.97 15.04 5.43
N ASP A 210 -9.83 15.60 5.04
CA ASP A 210 -8.53 15.00 5.31
C ASP A 210 -8.22 15.20 6.79
N GLU A 211 -8.24 14.12 7.56
CA GLU A 211 -7.95 14.17 8.99
C GLU A 211 -6.46 13.96 9.27
N PHE A 212 -5.72 13.35 8.34
CA PHE A 212 -4.31 13.03 8.59
C PHE A 212 -3.40 14.26 8.42
N ILE A 213 -3.75 15.17 7.52
CA ILE A 213 -3.05 16.45 7.35
C ILE A 213 -2.96 17.27 8.66
N LYS A 214 -3.94 17.10 9.57
CA LYS A 214 -3.96 17.77 10.89
C LYS A 214 -2.96 17.15 11.87
N VAL A 215 -2.61 15.88 11.67
CA VAL A 215 -1.69 15.09 12.51
C VAL A 215 -0.25 15.19 11.99
N ILE A 216 -0.06 15.26 10.66
CA ILE A 216 1.25 15.29 9.98
C ILE A 216 1.31 16.40 8.90
N PRO A 217 1.24 17.68 9.29
CA PRO A 217 1.18 18.80 8.34
C PRO A 217 2.41 18.91 7.42
N ASP A 218 3.55 18.33 7.81
CA ASP A 218 4.75 18.26 6.97
C ASP A 218 4.53 17.44 5.69
N THR A 219 3.45 16.65 5.58
CA THR A 219 3.00 16.00 4.35
C THR A 219 2.99 16.96 3.15
N LEU A 220 2.52 18.19 3.37
CA LEU A 220 2.49 19.25 2.36
C LEU A 220 3.90 19.68 1.93
N LEU A 221 4.81 19.81 2.91
CA LEU A 221 6.19 20.22 2.67
C LEU A 221 6.99 19.13 1.96
N ARG A 222 6.81 17.85 2.37
CA ARG A 222 7.42 16.69 1.70
C ARG A 222 6.95 16.59 0.26
N TYR A 223 5.65 16.78 0.00
CA TYR A 223 5.11 16.76 -1.36
C TYR A 223 5.73 17.87 -2.24
N GLN A 224 5.76 19.10 -1.73
CA GLN A 224 6.42 20.23 -2.42
C GLN A 224 7.91 19.95 -2.65
N ARG A 225 8.59 19.34 -1.69
CA ARG A 225 10.01 18.99 -1.81
C ARG A 225 10.24 17.97 -2.92
N VAL A 226 9.46 16.89 -2.96
CA VAL A 226 9.56 15.89 -4.06
C VAL A 226 9.28 16.55 -5.40
N LYS A 227 8.22 17.37 -5.50
CA LYS A 227 7.90 18.13 -6.72
C LYS A 227 9.08 18.99 -7.20
N LYS A 228 9.76 19.69 -6.29
CA LYS A 228 10.97 20.46 -6.62
C LYS A 228 12.12 19.56 -7.08
N LEU A 229 12.36 18.43 -6.40
CA LEU A 229 13.46 17.51 -6.72
C LEU A 229 13.31 16.87 -8.11
N VAL A 230 12.08 16.50 -8.52
CA VAL A 230 11.85 15.91 -9.84
C VAL A 230 11.88 16.96 -10.97
N ASN A 231 11.50 18.21 -10.67
CA ASN A 231 11.53 19.30 -11.65
C ASN A 231 12.91 19.96 -11.81
N HIS A 232 13.82 19.82 -10.84
CA HIS A 232 15.16 20.43 -10.89
C HIS A 232 16.11 19.79 -11.90
N LYS A 233 15.77 18.66 -12.53
CA LYS A 233 16.64 17.93 -13.48
C LYS A 233 16.52 18.38 -14.95
N LYS A 234 16.17 19.64 -15.22
CA LYS A 234 16.03 20.17 -16.59
C LYS A 234 17.23 20.99 -17.11
N GLU A 235 18.38 20.94 -16.45
CA GLU A 235 19.64 21.54 -16.94
C GLU A 235 20.63 20.48 -17.40
#